data_AF-A0AAD6Z7P0-F1
#
_entry.id   AF-A0AAD6Z7P0-F1
#
_cell.length_a   1.000
_cell.length_b   1.000
_cell.length_c   1.000
_cell.angle_alpha   90.00
_cell.angle_beta   90.00
_cell.angle_gamma   90.00
#
_symmetry.space_group_name_H-M   'P 1'
#
loop_
_entity.id
_entity.type
_entity.pdbx_description
1 polymer ?
#
loop_
_entity_poly.entity_id
_entity_poly.type
_entity_poly.pdbx_seq_one_letter_code
_entity_poly.pdbx_strand_id
1 'polypeptide(L)'
;YLVGTWMKDEVKQMWSAVYRGSRSIFKMCDTNMLVEAWHHVLKWKFLLGKHNRRLDHLMHTLIERVVPYYALKTPRQESNFEGPDIKTKKHMAILKRA
;
A
#
# COMPACT_ATOMS: atom_id res chain seq x y z
N TYR A 1 -21.48 -13.95 11.84
CA TYR A 1 -20.13 -14.00 11.24
C TYR A 1 -19.47 -12.62 11.26
N LEU A 2 -19.91 -11.66 10.42
CA LEU A 2 -19.34 -10.30 10.32
C LEU A 2 -19.09 -9.59 11.65
N VAL A 3 -20.08 -9.60 12.56
CA VAL A 3 -19.96 -8.96 13.87
C VAL A 3 -18.90 -9.64 14.75
N GLY A 4 -18.82 -10.97 14.71
CA GLY A 4 -17.92 -11.77 15.54
C GLY A 4 -16.48 -11.82 15.04
N THR A 5 -16.22 -11.58 13.74
CA THR A 5 -14.87 -11.62 13.16
C THR A 5 -14.32 -10.24 12.80
N TRP A 6 -15.14 -9.36 12.22
CA TRP A 6 -14.67 -8.10 11.60
C TRP A 6 -15.18 -6.82 12.27
N MET A 7 -16.15 -6.92 13.19
CA MET A 7 -16.66 -5.76 13.94
C MET A 7 -16.32 -5.78 15.43
N LYS A 8 -15.32 -6.58 15.84
CA LYS A 8 -14.71 -6.46 17.17
C LYS A 8 -14.15 -5.05 17.35
N ASP A 9 -14.15 -4.54 18.58
CA ASP A 9 -13.72 -3.17 18.85
C ASP A 9 -12.26 -2.92 18.47
N GLU A 10 -11.39 -3.92 18.60
CA GLU A 10 -10.01 -3.87 18.11
C GLU A 10 -9.93 -3.61 16.59
N VAL A 11 -10.75 -4.33 15.82
CA VAL A 11 -10.83 -4.17 14.36
C VAL A 11 -11.46 -2.81 14.04
N LYS A 12 -12.57 -2.42 14.66
CA LYS A 12 -13.18 -1.10 14.46
C LYS A 12 -12.20 0.04 14.71
N GLN A 13 -11.43 -0.04 15.80
CA GLN A 13 -10.40 0.94 16.10
C GLN A 13 -9.32 0.94 15.03
N MET A 14 -8.92 -0.22 14.51
CA MET A 14 -7.93 -0.36 13.43
C MET A 14 -8.35 0.33 12.12
N TRP A 15 -9.64 0.29 11.78
CA TRP A 15 -10.19 0.82 10.52
C TRP A 15 -10.70 2.27 10.62
N SER A 16 -11.16 2.69 11.79
CA SER A 16 -11.77 4.02 11.99
C SER A 16 -10.76 5.17 11.98
N ALA A 17 -11.11 6.25 11.29
CA ALA A 17 -10.30 7.46 11.16
C ALA A 17 -10.02 8.17 12.50
N VAL A 18 -10.96 8.09 13.44
CA VAL A 18 -10.90 8.77 14.74
C VAL A 18 -9.74 8.24 15.60
N TYR A 19 -9.36 6.98 15.44
CA TYR A 19 -8.28 6.34 16.21
C TYR A 19 -6.91 6.39 15.51
N ARG A 20 -6.76 7.15 14.41
CA ARG A 20 -5.51 7.20 13.61
C ARG A 20 -4.42 8.12 14.17
N GLY A 21 -4.75 9.06 15.06
CA GLY A 21 -3.88 10.20 15.40
C GLY A 21 -2.48 9.88 15.95
N SER A 22 -2.28 8.72 16.57
CA SER A 22 -0.97 8.30 17.14
C SER A 22 -0.31 7.14 16.38
N ARG A 23 -0.88 6.70 15.25
CA ARG A 23 -0.48 5.46 14.58
C ARG A 23 0.44 5.72 13.39
N SER A 24 1.60 5.06 13.42
CA SER A 24 2.49 5.01 12.27
C SER A 24 2.08 3.86 11.34
N ILE A 25 2.06 4.12 10.04
CA ILE A 25 1.83 3.13 8.97
C ILE A 25 2.77 1.91 9.10
N PHE A 26 3.93 2.11 9.75
CA PHE A 26 4.95 1.08 9.93
C PHE A 26 4.75 0.21 11.19
N LYS A 27 3.91 0.60 12.15
CA LYS A 27 3.66 -0.16 13.39
C LYS A 27 2.47 -1.11 13.29
N MET A 28 1.50 -0.80 12.43
CA MET A 28 0.26 -1.58 12.25
C MET A 28 -0.04 -1.62 10.74
N CYS A 29 0.62 -2.54 10.01
CA CYS A 29 0.48 -2.66 8.56
C CYS A 29 -0.94 -3.10 8.14
N ASP A 30 -1.66 -3.79 9.01
CA ASP A 30 -2.99 -4.34 8.70
C ASP A 30 -4.11 -3.27 8.78
N THR A 31 -3.72 -2.00 8.81
CA THR A 31 -4.65 -0.87 8.91
C THR A 31 -5.10 -0.38 7.54
N ASN A 32 -6.26 0.31 7.53
CA ASN A 32 -6.83 0.96 6.36
C ASN A 32 -5.83 1.87 5.61
N MET A 33 -4.80 2.37 6.29
CA MET A 33 -3.80 3.29 5.73
C MET A 33 -2.97 2.68 4.60
N LEU A 34 -2.56 1.40 4.71
CA LEU A 34 -1.80 0.76 3.63
C LEU A 34 -2.68 0.44 2.43
N VAL A 35 -3.92 0.00 2.69
CA VAL A 35 -4.90 -0.26 1.64
C VAL A 35 -5.26 1.04 0.93
N GLU A 36 -5.51 2.13 1.65
CA GLU A 36 -5.77 3.47 1.10
C GLU A 36 -4.58 3.98 0.27
N ALA A 37 -3.35 3.86 0.78
CA ALA A 37 -2.15 4.26 0.07
C ALA A 37 -1.93 3.45 -1.22
N TRP A 38 -2.12 2.12 -1.15
CA TRP A 38 -2.04 1.26 -2.33
C TRP A 38 -3.16 1.56 -3.33
N HIS A 39 -4.38 1.82 -2.86
CA HIS A 39 -5.51 2.20 -3.71
C HIS A 39 -5.26 3.54 -4.42
N HIS A 40 -4.61 4.50 -3.75
CA HIS A 40 -4.14 5.74 -4.39
C HIS A 40 -3.17 5.47 -5.55
N VAL A 41 -2.20 4.58 -5.35
CA VAL A 41 -1.25 4.18 -6.40
C VAL A 41 -2.00 3.47 -7.53
N LEU A 42 -2.88 2.52 -7.20
CA LEU A 42 -3.70 1.80 -8.18
C LEU A 42 -4.49 2.77 -9.05
N LYS A 43 -5.21 3.69 -8.42
CA LYS A 43 -6.02 4.72 -9.09
C LYS A 43 -5.17 5.55 -10.05
N TRP A 44 -4.11 6.17 -9.54
CA TRP A 44 -3.38 7.18 -10.32
C TRP A 44 -2.43 6.57 -11.34
N LYS A 45 -1.71 5.50 -10.97
CA LYS A 45 -0.67 4.91 -11.80
C LYS A 45 -1.23 3.93 -12.83
N PHE A 46 -2.21 3.12 -12.46
CA PHE A 46 -2.66 1.99 -13.29
C PHE A 46 -4.05 2.20 -13.89
N LEU A 47 -4.94 2.91 -13.18
CA LEU A 47 -6.30 3.17 -13.63
C LEU A 47 -6.50 4.56 -14.28
N LEU A 48 -5.43 5.35 -14.41
CA LEU A 48 -5.43 6.69 -15.03
C LEU A 48 -6.44 7.65 -14.37
N GLY A 49 -6.56 7.59 -13.04
CA GLY A 49 -7.46 8.44 -12.27
C GLY A 49 -8.93 8.01 -12.27
N LYS A 50 -9.32 6.96 -13.02
CA LYS A 50 -10.71 6.48 -13.09
C LYS A 50 -11.05 5.58 -11.89
N HIS A 51 -12.11 5.93 -11.17
CA HIS A 51 -12.56 5.21 -9.97
C HIS A 51 -13.38 3.95 -10.29
N ASN A 52 -14.31 4.02 -11.24
CA ASN A 52 -15.20 2.90 -11.55
C ASN A 52 -14.72 2.16 -12.79
N ARG A 53 -14.12 0.99 -12.59
CA ARG A 53 -13.89 -0.01 -13.64
C ARG A 53 -14.72 -1.23 -13.31
N ARG A 54 -15.23 -1.90 -14.35
CA ARG A 54 -15.83 -3.21 -14.17
C ARG A 54 -14.79 -4.16 -13.56
N LEU A 55 -15.26 -5.11 -12.75
CA LEU A 55 -14.41 -6.04 -12.02
C LEU A 55 -13.46 -6.81 -12.96
N ASP A 56 -13.92 -7.22 -14.14
CA ASP A 56 -13.11 -7.90 -15.15
C ASP A 56 -11.91 -7.06 -15.59
N HIS A 57 -12.12 -5.78 -15.88
CA HIS A 57 -11.05 -4.88 -16.28
C HIS A 57 -10.07 -4.59 -15.14
N LEU A 58 -10.56 -4.53 -13.90
CA LEU A 58 -9.72 -4.41 -12.72
C LEU A 58 -8.82 -5.65 -12.56
N MET A 59 -9.39 -6.84 -12.64
CA MET A 59 -8.64 -8.10 -12.55
C MET A 59 -7.58 -8.21 -13.65
N HIS A 60 -7.95 -7.89 -14.90
CA HIS A 60 -7.01 -7.84 -16.01
C HIS A 60 -5.88 -6.83 -15.75
N THR A 61 -6.19 -5.63 -15.25
CA THR A 61 -5.15 -4.62 -14.93
C THR A 61 -4.22 -5.09 -13.81
N LEU A 62 -4.75 -5.73 -12.78
CA LEU A 62 -3.96 -6.25 -11.67
C LEU A 62 -2.98 -7.31 -12.14
N ILE A 63 -3.44 -8.26 -12.96
CA ILE A 63 -2.62 -9.37 -13.45
C ILE A 63 -1.62 -8.90 -14.50
N GLU A 64 -2.07 -8.20 -15.53
CA GLU A 64 -1.23 -7.91 -16.71
C GLU A 64 -0.35 -6.67 -16.55
N ARG A 65 -0.68 -5.76 -15.63
CA ARG A 65 0.07 -4.51 -15.46
C ARG A 65 0.71 -4.37 -14.09
N VAL A 66 -0.06 -4.61 -13.02
CA VAL A 66 0.43 -4.36 -11.66
C VAL A 66 1.46 -5.40 -11.25
N VAL A 67 1.20 -6.70 -11.45
CA VAL A 67 2.13 -7.76 -11.08
C VAL A 67 3.48 -7.64 -11.83
N PRO A 68 3.52 -7.52 -13.17
CA PRO A 68 4.78 -7.33 -13.88
C PRO A 68 5.51 -6.05 -13.49
N TYR A 69 4.78 -4.96 -13.23
CA TYR A 69 5.39 -3.72 -12.76
C TYR A 69 6.17 -3.93 -11.47
N TYR A 70 5.58 -4.57 -10.46
CA TYR A 70 6.26 -4.81 -9.19
C TYR A 70 7.35 -5.89 -9.27
N ALA A 71 7.18 -6.89 -10.13
CA ALA A 71 8.23 -7.87 -10.41
C ALA A 71 9.49 -7.20 -11.02
N LEU A 72 9.30 -6.24 -11.92
CA LEU A 72 10.38 -5.48 -12.54
C LEU A 72 10.88 -4.31 -11.69
N LYS A 73 10.12 -3.90 -10.67
CA LYS A 73 10.46 -2.77 -9.81
C LYS A 73 11.74 -3.02 -9.03
N THR A 74 11.85 -4.20 -8.42
CA THR A 74 13.01 -4.60 -7.62
C THR A 74 14.33 -4.53 -8.41
N PRO A 75 14.47 -5.20 -9.58
CA PRO A 75 15.71 -5.12 -10.36
C PRO A 75 15.98 -3.70 -10.92
N ARG A 76 14.95 -2.90 -11.19
CA ARG A 76 15.12 -1.49 -11.61
C ARG A 76 15.63 -0.60 -10.49
N GLN A 77 15.22 -0.86 -9.24
CA GLN A 77 15.73 -0.16 -8.07
C GLN A 77 17.19 -0.55 -7.79
N GLU A 78 17.55 -1.82 -7.94
CA GLU A 78 18.94 -2.30 -7.82
C GLU A 78 19.85 -1.69 -8.89
N SER A 79 19.31 -1.48 -10.09
CA SER A 79 20.01 -0.87 -11.22
C SER A 79 19.98 0.67 -11.19
N ASN A 80 19.53 1.30 -10.10
CA ASN A 80 19.39 2.76 -9.93
C ASN A 80 18.47 3.49 -10.95
N PHE A 81 17.67 2.76 -11.72
CA PHE A 81 16.67 3.37 -12.64
C PHE A 81 15.43 3.89 -11.89
N GLU A 82 15.13 3.33 -10.72
CA GLU A 82 14.10 3.82 -9.82
C GLU A 82 14.70 4.28 -8.49
N GLY A 83 14.17 5.36 -7.92
CA GLY A 83 14.64 5.88 -6.63
C GLY A 83 14.49 4.87 -5.49
N PRO A 84 15.35 4.94 -4.45
CA PRO A 84 15.36 3.97 -3.38
C PRO A 84 14.05 3.98 -2.61
N ASP A 85 13.58 2.80 -2.22
CA ASP A 85 12.33 2.64 -1.47
C ASP A 85 12.38 3.43 -0.15
N ILE A 86 11.21 3.85 0.32
CA ILE A 86 11.08 4.66 1.54
C ILE A 86 11.61 3.87 2.76
N LYS A 87 11.45 2.53 2.77
CA LYS A 87 12.08 1.65 3.77
C LYS A 87 13.60 1.73 3.69
N THR A 88 14.18 1.59 2.49
CA THR A 88 15.64 1.60 2.28
C THR A 88 16.24 2.96 2.64
N LYS A 89 15.58 4.07 2.27
CA LYS A 89 16.01 5.42 2.67
C LYS A 89 15.98 5.62 4.19
N LYS A 90 14.92 5.18 4.87
CA LYS A 90 14.82 5.29 6.33
C LYS A 90 15.86 4.42 7.04
N HIS A 91 16.10 3.21 6.56
CA HIS A 91 17.13 2.33 7.11
C HIS A 91 18.54 2.91 6.91
N MET A 92 18.86 3.40 5.70
CA MET A 92 20.11 4.11 5.45
C MET A 92 20.29 5.38 6.30
N ALA A 93 19.20 6.11 6.58
CA ALA A 93 19.24 7.30 7.42
C ALA A 93 19.46 6.98 8.91
N ILE A 94 19.00 5.82 9.38
CA ILE A 94 19.29 5.31 10.73
C ILE A 94 20.76 4.88 10.81
N LEU A 95 21.26 4.13 9.83
CA LEU A 95 22.65 3.67 9.77
C LEU A 95 23.68 4.81 9.62
N LYS A 96 23.32 5.93 8.97
CA LYS A 96 24.17 7.13 8.89
C LYS A 96 24.23 7.97 10.17
N ARG A 97 23.33 7.71 11.13
CA ARG A 97 23.23 8.44 12.41
C ARG A 97 23.82 7.67 13.60
N ALA A 98 24.13 6.39 13.41
CA ALA A 98 24.87 5.55 14.34
C ALA A 98 26.37 5.61 14.01
#